data_AF-A0A920FUK3-F1
#
_entry.id   AF-A0A920FUK3-F1
#
_cell.length_a   1.000
_cell.length_b   1.000
_cell.length_c   1.000
_cell.angle_alpha   90.00
_cell.angle_beta   90.00
_cell.angle_gamma   90.00
#
_symmetry.space_group_name_H-M   'P 1'
#
loop_
_entity.id
_entity.type
_entity.pdbx_description
1 polymer ?
#
loop_
_entity_poly.entity_id
_entity_poly.type
_entity_poly.pdbx_seq_one_letter_code
_entity_poly.pdbx_strand_id
1 'polypeptide(L)' 'MDLRSLYLKDLTLFGSTVNEPYVFENVIHCIEEGQIKPLVAQSFPLKEIHQAQTVFIEKKFIGKLVLIP' A
#
# COMPACT_ATOMS: atom_id res chain seq x y z
N MET A 1 0.05 13.00 -19.07
CA MET A 1 -1.33 13.46 -18.83
C MET A 1 -1.58 14.68 -19.71
N ASP A 2 -2.66 14.68 -20.49
CA ASP A 2 -3.02 15.80 -21.38
C ASP A 2 -4.13 16.63 -20.74
N LEU A 3 -3.87 17.91 -20.47
CA LEU A 3 -4.83 18.83 -19.83
C LEU A 3 -6.14 18.94 -20.62
N ARG A 4 -6.10 18.76 -21.94
CA ARG A 4 -7.29 18.78 -22.80
C ARG A 4 -8.26 17.67 -22.46
N SER A 5 -7.73 16.49 -22.12
CA SER A 5 -8.58 15.37 -21.69
C SER A 5 -9.25 15.63 -20.34
N LEU A 6 -8.64 16.47 -19.49
CA LEU A 6 -9.19 16.79 -18.18
C LEU A 6 -10.40 17.73 -18.33
N TYR A 7 -10.22 18.90 -18.95
CA TYR A 7 -11.29 19.90 -19.00
C TYR A 7 -12.35 19.62 -20.08
N LEU A 8 -12.01 18.92 -21.19
CA LEU A 8 -12.99 18.61 -22.24
C LEU A 8 -13.89 17.42 -21.89
N LYS A 9 -13.48 16.60 -20.92
CA LYS A 9 -14.25 15.43 -20.47
C LYS A 9 -14.73 15.58 -19.02
N ASP A 10 -14.68 16.80 -18.48
CA ASP A 10 -15.10 17.12 -17.11
C ASP A 10 -14.51 16.17 -16.05
N LEU A 11 -13.23 15.83 -16.19
CA LEU A 11 -12.55 14.94 -15.26
C LEU A 11 -11.95 15.74 -14.10
N THR A 12 -12.01 15.17 -12.90
CA THR A 12 -11.40 15.73 -11.70
C THR A 12 -10.19 14.91 -11.27
N LEU A 13 -9.08 15.58 -10.96
CA LEU A 13 -7.88 14.95 -10.42
C LEU A 13 -7.77 15.24 -8.92
N PHE A 14 -7.80 14.20 -8.10
CA PHE A 14 -7.63 14.30 -6.66
C PHE A 14 -6.20 13.89 -6.26
N GLY A 15 -5.50 14.76 -5.54
CA GLY A 15 -4.28 14.40 -4.81
C GLY A 15 -4.65 14.04 -3.37
N SER A 16 -4.03 12.99 -2.83
CA SER A 16 -4.26 12.57 -1.44
C SER A 16 -2.92 12.15 -0.82
N THR A 17 -2.58 12.80 0.29
CA THR A 17 -1.40 12.51 1.10
C THR A 17 -1.79 12.63 2.55
N VAL A 18 -1.52 11.59 3.34
CA VAL A 18 -2.03 11.43 4.71
C VAL A 18 -3.56 11.33 4.75
N ASN A 19 -4.05 10.32 5.46
CA ASN A 19 -5.48 10.09 5.63
C ASN A 19 -5.92 10.60 6.99
N GLU A 20 -7.19 10.96 7.10
CA GLU A 20 -7.80 11.31 8.38
C GLU A 20 -7.76 10.10 9.33
N PRO A 21 -7.64 10.31 10.66
CA PRO A 21 -7.46 9.22 11.63
C PRO A 21 -8.53 8.12 11.54
N TYR A 22 -9.80 8.50 11.30
CA TYR A 22 -10.92 7.56 11.20
C TYR A 22 -10.80 6.60 10.01
N VAL A 23 -10.06 6.97 8.95
CA VAL A 23 -9.85 6.10 7.79
C VAL A 23 -9.06 4.86 8.20
N PHE A 24 -8.11 5.01 9.11
CA PHE A 24 -7.33 3.87 9.60
C PHE A 24 -8.18 2.92 10.45
N GLU A 25 -9.06 3.46 11.30
CA GLU A 25 -10.04 2.68 12.08
C GLU A 25 -10.97 1.88 11.17
N ASN A 26 -11.48 2.50 10.10
CA ASN A 26 -12.31 1.82 9.12
C ASN A 26 -11.56 0.66 8.42
N VAL A 27 -10.28 0.85 8.08
CA VAL A 27 -9.47 -0.22 7.48
C VAL A 27 -9.30 -1.39 8.45
N ILE A 28 -9.09 -1.12 9.74
CA ILE A 28 -9.01 -2.17 10.77
C ILE A 28 -10.32 -2.95 10.82
N HIS A 29 -11.47 -2.26 10.90
CA HIS A 29 -12.77 -2.92 10.91
C HIS A 29 -13.00 -3.80 9.68
N CYS A 30 -12.65 -3.33 8.48
CA CYS A 30 -12.73 -4.14 7.27
C CYS A 30 -11.85 -5.40 7.32
N ILE A 31 -10.70 -5.35 8.00
CA ILE A 31 -9.84 -6.53 8.20
C ILE A 31 -10.46 -7.49 9.22
N GLU A 32 -10.98 -6.97 10.33
CA GLU A 32 -11.64 -7.75 11.39
C GLU A 32 -12.90 -8.47 10.89
N GLU A 33 -13.69 -7.81 10.03
CA GLU A 33 -14.87 -8.40 9.37
C GLU A 33 -14.50 -9.34 8.21
N GLY A 34 -13.21 -9.49 7.88
CA GLY A 34 -12.73 -10.35 6.80
C GLY A 34 -13.06 -9.84 5.39
N GLN A 35 -13.52 -8.59 5.26
CA GLN A 35 -13.77 -7.93 3.97
C GLN A 35 -12.47 -7.68 3.20
N ILE A 36 -11.38 -7.42 3.93
CA ILE A 36 -10.03 -7.23 3.38
C ILE A 36 -9.09 -8.26 4.01
N LYS A 37 -8.25 -8.89 3.19
CA LYS A 37 -7.22 -9.83 3.66
C LYS A 37 -5.82 -9.24 3.43
N PRO A 38 -4.93 -9.25 4.43
CA PRO A 38 -3.57 -8.79 4.24
C PRO A 38 -2.82 -9.74 3.32
N LEU A 39 -2.10 -9.19 2.34
CA LEU A 39 -1.27 -9.96 1.41
C LEU A 39 0.20 -9.83 1.80
N VAL A 40 0.73 -10.84 2.49
CA VAL A 40 2.15 -10.93 2.87
C VAL A 40 2.87 -11.76 1.82
N ALA A 41 3.87 -11.17 1.18
CA ALA A 41 4.67 -11.84 0.16
C ALA A 41 5.79 -12.69 0.77
N GLN A 42 6.50 -12.13 1.76
CA GLN A 42 7.60 -12.79 2.44
C GLN A 42 7.88 -12.11 3.78
N SER A 43 8.38 -12.88 4.74
CA SER A 43 8.82 -12.39 6.03
C SER A 43 10.32 -12.61 6.21
N PHE A 44 11.01 -11.64 6.79
CA PHE A 44 12.44 -11.71 7.09
C PHE A 44 12.69 -11.41 8.56
N PRO A 45 13.64 -12.09 9.22
CA PRO A 45 14.15 -11.66 10.52
C PRO A 45 14.74 -10.24 10.44
N LEU A 46 14.63 -9.45 11.51
CA LEU A 46 15.17 -8.09 11.55
C LEU A 46 16.68 -8.04 11.30
N LYS A 47 17.40 -9.10 11.67
CA LYS A 47 18.82 -9.28 11.38
C LYS A 47 19.13 -9.30 9.87
N GLU A 48 18.17 -9.68 9.05
CA GLU A 48 18.28 -9.77 7.58
C GLU A 48 17.69 -8.54 6.87
N ILE A 49 17.56 -7.41 7.56
CA ILE A 49 16.98 -6.18 7.00
C ILE A 49 17.63 -5.75 5.68
N HIS A 50 18.94 -5.98 5.51
CA HIS A 50 19.63 -5.66 4.27
C HIS A 50 19.12 -6.50 3.09
N GLN A 51 18.92 -7.80 3.30
CA GLN A 51 18.34 -8.69 2.30
C GLN A 51 16.89 -8.32 2.01
N ALA A 52 16.10 -8.02 3.05
CA ALA A 52 14.72 -7.57 2.89
C ALA A 52 14.63 -6.29 2.04
N GLN A 53 15.56 -5.34 2.22
CA GLN A 53 15.64 -4.12 1.42
C GLN A 53 16.03 -4.40 -0.05
N THR A 54 16.99 -5.29 -0.30
CA THR A 54 17.34 -5.69 -1.67
C THR A 54 16.13 -6.27 -2.40
N VAL A 55 15.42 -7.20 -1.76
CA VAL A 55 14.18 -7.79 -2.31
C VAL A 55 13.08 -6.74 -2.48
N PHE A 56 12.95 -5.79 -1.55
CA PHE A 56 11.99 -4.69 -1.63
C PHE A 56 12.19 -3.81 -2.87
N ILE A 57 13.44 -3.57 -3.27
CA ILE A 57 13.81 -2.74 -4.42
C ILE A 57 13.57 -3.49 -5.73
N GLU A 58 13.77 -4.81 -5.76
CA GLU A 58 13.53 -5.61 -6.97
C GLU A 58 12.06 -5.63 -7.43
N LYS A 59 11.10 -5.39 -6.52
CA LYS A 59 9.65 -5.36 -6.81
C LYS A 59 9.08 -6.61 -7.51
N LYS A 60 9.78 -7.75 -7.46
CA LYS A 60 9.36 -9.04 -8.05
C LYS A 60 8.37 -9.82 -7.17
N PHE A 61 7.54 -9.14 -6.39
CA PHE A 61 6.59 -9.76 -5.47
C PHE A 61 5.25 -9.02 -5.48
N ILE A 62 4.18 -9.76 -5.14
CA ILE A 62 2.84 -9.19 -4.98
C ILE A 62 2.52 -9.26 -3.48
N GLY A 63 2.20 -8.11 -2.88
CA GLY A 63 1.92 -7.98 -1.45
C GLY A 63 2.98 -7.15 -0.73
N LYS A 64 3.14 -7.38 0.57
CA LYS A 64 4.07 -6.67 1.44
C LYS A 64 5.15 -7.58 1.99
N LEU A 65 6.35 -7.03 2.16
CA LEU A 65 7.43 -7.68 2.91
C LEU A 65 7.30 -7.28 4.38
N VAL A 66 7.45 -8.25 5.27
CA VAL A 66 7.31 -8.05 6.73
C VAL A 66 8.64 -8.34 7.41
N LEU A 67 9.02 -7.50 8.37
CA LEU A 67 10.16 -7.75 9.25
C LEU A 67 9.67 -8.32 10.58
N ILE A 68 10.27 -9.41 11.01
CA ILE A 68 10.01 -10.06 12.29
C ILE A 68 11.14 -9.65 13.25
N PRO A 69 10.83 -9.06 14.42
CA PRO A 69 11.82 -8.62 15.40
C PRO A 69 12.81 -9.71 15.82
#